data_AF-A0A3C0FKT5-F1
#
_entry.id   AF-A0A3C0FKT5-F1
#
_cell.length_a   1.000
_cell.length_b   1.000
_cell.length_c   1.000
_cell.angle_alpha   90.00
_cell.angle_beta   90.00
_cell.angle_gamma   90.00
#
_symmetry.space_group_name_H-M   'P 1'
#
loop_
_entity.id
_entity.type
_entity.pdbx_description
1 polymer ?
#
loop_
_entity_poly.entity_id
_entity_poly.type
_entity_poly.pdbx_seq_one_letter_code
_entity_poly.pdbx_strand_id
1 'polypeptide(L)'
;MSLLFKELDYRPTPMGVLSLRRRRELSLDIDVYEIKLDEEYLMSSLFTDAEIALADLGLAELDRDNLDVVVGGLGLGYTAKAALDNPKTGKLTVLDTLPEVIEWHQQGLLPLGDQLSNDPCCALVHGD
;
A
#
# COMPACT_ATOMS: atom_id res chain seq x y z
N MET A 1 8.26 -16.58 18.77
CA MET A 1 7.97 -15.32 18.06
C MET A 1 6.94 -14.55 18.88
N SER A 2 7.10 -13.23 19.05
CA SER A 2 6.21 -12.42 19.89
C SER A 2 4.84 -12.22 19.22
N LEU A 3 3.76 -12.33 20.01
CA LEU A 3 2.39 -12.02 19.54
C LEU A 3 2.20 -10.51 19.33
N LEU A 4 2.97 -9.67 20.04
CA LEU A 4 2.78 -8.23 20.09
C LEU A 4 3.52 -7.48 18.98
N PHE A 5 4.60 -8.06 18.47
CA PHE A 5 5.46 -7.44 17.48
C PHE A 5 6.17 -8.49 16.64
N LYS A 6 6.26 -8.23 15.34
CA LYS A 6 7.00 -9.04 14.39
C LYS A 6 7.55 -8.15 13.28
N GLU A 7 8.85 -8.21 13.05
CA GLU A 7 9.45 -7.75 11.79
C GLU A 7 9.14 -8.80 10.72
N LEU A 8 8.51 -8.36 9.63
CA LEU A 8 8.09 -9.20 8.51
C LEU A 8 9.17 -9.28 7.44
N ASP A 9 9.85 -8.16 7.18
CA ASP A 9 11.01 -8.13 6.30
C ASP A 9 11.93 -6.94 6.63
N TYR A 10 13.20 -7.05 6.23
CA TYR A 10 14.26 -6.07 6.46
C TYR A 10 15.18 -6.03 5.23
N ARG A 11 15.28 -4.87 4.59
CA ARG A 11 15.97 -4.69 3.31
C ARG A 11 16.90 -3.48 3.34
N PRO A 12 18.22 -3.68 3.30
CA PRO A 12 19.16 -2.60 3.05
C PRO A 12 18.99 -2.08 1.61
N THR A 13 18.72 -0.79 1.46
CA THR A 13 18.59 -0.13 0.15
C THR A 13 19.56 1.05 0.06
N PRO A 14 19.79 1.63 -1.13
CA PRO A 14 20.58 2.86 -1.27
C PRO A 14 20.03 4.07 -0.50
N MET A 15 18.72 4.09 -0.19
CA MET A 15 18.07 5.16 0.56
C MET A 15 18.21 5.01 2.08
N GLY A 16 18.65 3.84 2.56
CA GLY A 16 18.61 3.45 3.95
C GLY A 16 17.98 2.06 4.12
N VAL A 17 17.82 1.63 5.36
CA VAL A 17 17.21 0.35 5.69
C VAL A 17 15.69 0.46 5.61
N LEU A 18 15.07 -0.23 4.67
CA LEU A 18 13.63 -0.38 4.62
C LEU A 18 13.20 -1.57 5.48
N SER A 19 12.27 -1.36 6.42
CA SER A 19 11.73 -2.45 7.25
C SER A 19 10.22 -2.46 7.24
N LEU A 20 9.65 -3.66 7.08
CA LEU A 20 8.23 -3.92 7.21
C LEU A 20 8.00 -4.64 8.53
N ARG A 21 7.09 -4.11 9.36
CA ARG A 21 6.77 -4.71 10.66
C ARG A 21 5.28 -4.70 10.94
N ARG A 22 4.87 -5.64 11.77
CA ARG A 22 3.52 -5.77 12.31
C ARG A 22 3.58 -5.67 13.83
N ARG A 23 2.77 -4.80 14.42
CA ARG A 23 2.56 -4.73 15.87
C ARG A 23 1.09 -4.89 16.21
N ARG A 24 0.78 -5.39 17.41
CA ARG A 24 -0.58 -5.40 17.96
C ARG A 24 -0.86 -4.06 18.63
N GLU A 25 -1.90 -3.35 18.21
CA GLU A 25 -2.45 -2.22 18.95
C GLU A 25 -3.48 -2.74 19.95
N LEU A 26 -3.09 -2.84 21.22
CA LEU A 26 -3.89 -3.49 22.25
C LEU A 26 -5.17 -2.74 22.58
N SER A 27 -5.16 -1.41 22.48
CA SER A 27 -6.34 -0.60 22.82
C SER A 27 -7.47 -0.75 21.79
N LEU A 28 -7.12 -1.08 20.55
CA LEU A 28 -8.05 -1.25 19.43
C LEU A 28 -8.26 -2.71 19.04
N ASP A 29 -7.45 -3.63 19.59
CA ASP A 29 -7.41 -5.05 19.25
C ASP A 29 -7.24 -5.32 17.74
N ILE A 30 -6.33 -4.58 17.12
CA ILE A 30 -5.99 -4.72 15.68
C ILE A 30 -4.49 -4.90 15.47
N ASP A 31 -4.12 -5.47 14.32
CA ASP A 31 -2.73 -5.49 13.85
C ASP A 31 -2.46 -4.22 13.03
N VAL A 32 -1.37 -3.53 13.36
CA VAL A 32 -0.89 -2.34 12.67
C VAL A 32 0.38 -2.71 11.89
N TYR A 33 0.37 -2.40 10.60
CA TYR A 33 1.48 -2.59 9.67
C TYR A 33 2.19 -1.26 9.46
N GLU A 34 3.52 -1.27 9.54
CA GLU A 34 4.33 -0.07 9.46
C GLU A 34 5.51 -0.31 8.54
N ILE A 35 5.78 0.66 7.67
CA ILE A 35 6.98 0.73 6.84
C ILE A 35 7.87 1.83 7.43
N LYS A 36 9.13 1.48 7.70
CA LYS A 36 10.14 2.43 8.16
C LYS A 36 11.30 2.52 7.19
N LEU A 37 11.90 3.69 7.13
CA LEU A 37 13.22 3.92 6.54
C LEU A 37 14.18 4.32 7.66
N ASP A 38 15.16 3.48 7.92
CA ASP A 38 16.00 3.51 9.12
C ASP A 38 15.13 3.60 10.39
N GLU A 39 15.19 4.74 11.09
CA GLU A 39 14.41 4.98 12.30
C GLU A 39 13.12 5.77 12.09
N GLU A 40 12.90 6.29 10.88
CA GLU A 40 11.74 7.11 10.54
C GLU A 40 10.55 6.27 10.05
N TYR A 41 9.34 6.69 10.38
CA TYR A 41 8.11 6.08 9.88
C TYR A 41 7.76 6.69 8.53
N LEU A 42 7.68 5.86 7.50
CA LEU A 42 7.15 6.26 6.21
C LEU A 42 5.62 6.16 6.19
N MET A 43 5.08 5.03 6.65
CA MET A 43 3.65 4.70 6.55
C MET A 43 3.18 3.88 7.75
N SER A 44 1.91 4.02 8.13
CA SER A 44 1.24 3.20 9.15
C SER A 44 -0.19 2.87 8.75
N SER A 45 -0.61 1.61 8.89
CA SER A 45 -1.99 1.21 8.61
C SER A 45 -3.00 1.71 9.63
N LEU A 46 -2.57 2.44 10.66
CA LEU A 46 -3.46 3.04 11.66
C LEU A 46 -4.08 4.34 11.16
N PHE A 47 -3.45 5.01 10.20
CA PHE A 47 -3.90 6.29 9.65
C PHE A 47 -3.92 6.15 8.13
N THR A 48 -5.10 5.84 7.57
CA THR A 48 -5.26 5.60 6.12
C THR A 48 -6.33 6.50 5.49
N ASP A 49 -6.94 7.38 6.29
CA ASP A 49 -8.06 8.22 5.86
C ASP A 49 -7.65 9.19 4.75
N ALA A 50 -6.42 9.71 4.80
CA ALA A 50 -5.91 10.64 3.80
C ALA A 50 -5.67 9.93 2.44
N GLU A 51 -5.13 8.72 2.47
CA GLU A 51 -4.88 7.86 1.31
C GLU A 51 -6.18 7.51 0.59
N ILE A 52 -7.21 7.13 1.36
CA ILE A 52 -8.54 6.82 0.83
C ILE A 52 -9.19 8.09 0.26
N ALA A 53 -9.18 9.18 1.02
CA ALA A 53 -9.76 10.45 0.59
C ALA A 53 -9.10 11.00 -0.68
N LEU A 54 -7.78 10.82 -0.84
CA LEU A 54 -7.06 11.24 -2.04
C LEU A 54 -7.64 10.59 -3.30
N ALA A 55 -7.88 9.27 -3.27
CA ALA A 55 -8.46 8.55 -4.39
C ALA A 55 -9.94 8.91 -4.59
N ASP A 56 -10.74 8.89 -3.51
CA ASP A 56 -12.19 9.13 -3.58
C ASP A 56 -12.51 10.53 -4.10
N LEU A 57 -11.87 11.55 -3.54
CA LEU A 57 -12.10 12.94 -3.95
C LEU A 57 -11.58 13.20 -5.37
N GLY A 58 -10.42 12.65 -5.74
CA GLY A 58 -9.88 12.81 -7.08
C GLY A 58 -10.75 12.18 -8.17
N LEU A 59 -11.30 10.99 -7.90
CA LEU A 59 -12.15 10.26 -8.86
C LEU A 59 -13.59 10.78 -8.89
N ALA A 60 -14.11 11.34 -7.79
CA ALA A 60 -15.45 11.91 -7.73
C ALA A 60 -15.66 13.07 -8.72
N GLU A 61 -14.61 13.83 -9.02
CA GLU A 61 -14.63 14.96 -9.96
C GLU A 61 -14.73 14.53 -11.44
N LEU A 62 -14.59 13.23 -11.75
CA LEU A 62 -14.60 12.72 -13.12
C LEU A 62 -15.98 12.16 -13.49
N ASP A 63 -16.62 12.73 -14.51
CA ASP A 63 -17.93 12.28 -15.02
C ASP A 63 -17.80 11.33 -16.22
N ARG A 64 -16.94 10.32 -16.09
CA ARG A 64 -16.77 9.25 -17.08
C ARG A 64 -16.45 7.93 -16.40
N ASP A 65 -16.87 6.84 -17.03
CA ASP A 65 -16.58 5.48 -16.61
C ASP A 65 -15.34 4.93 -17.31
N ASN A 66 -14.92 3.73 -16.91
CA ASN A 66 -13.78 3.00 -17.47
C ASN A 66 -12.49 3.83 -17.50
N LEU A 67 -12.17 4.43 -16.36
CA LEU A 67 -10.98 5.24 -16.14
C LEU A 67 -9.72 4.38 -16.17
N ASP A 68 -8.70 4.85 -16.90
CA ASP A 68 -7.31 4.43 -16.72
C ASP A 68 -6.68 5.31 -15.63
N VAL A 69 -6.45 4.72 -14.45
CA VAL A 69 -5.94 5.42 -13.27
C VAL A 69 -4.48 5.05 -13.02
N VAL A 70 -3.68 6.05 -12.68
CA VAL A 70 -2.29 5.87 -12.22
C VAL A 70 -2.17 6.37 -10.80
N VAL A 71 -1.61 5.55 -9.92
CA VAL A 71 -1.24 5.94 -8.55
C VAL A 71 0.28 5.89 -8.44
N GLY A 72 0.87 7.02 -8.04
CA GLY A 72 2.30 7.11 -7.74
C GLY A 72 2.55 6.81 -6.26
N GLY A 73 3.43 5.86 -5.99
CA GLY A 73 3.64 5.25 -4.67
C GLY A 73 2.61 4.16 -4.37
N LEU A 74 3.10 2.98 -4.00
CA LEU A 74 2.29 1.85 -3.55
C LEU A 74 2.15 1.87 -2.02
N GLY A 75 3.27 2.01 -1.30
CA GLY A 75 3.30 2.00 0.16
C GLY A 75 2.51 0.82 0.76
N LEU A 76 1.53 1.09 1.63
CA LEU A 76 0.65 0.06 2.19
C LEU A 76 -0.54 -0.32 1.29
N GLY A 77 -0.73 0.36 0.16
CA GLY A 77 -1.73 0.02 -0.86
C GLY A 77 -3.11 0.65 -0.70
N TYR A 78 -3.36 1.48 0.31
CA TYR A 78 -4.71 2.01 0.58
C TYR A 78 -5.23 2.96 -0.50
N THR A 79 -4.40 3.85 -1.04
CA THR A 79 -4.78 4.70 -2.19
C THR A 79 -5.12 3.86 -3.42
N ALA A 80 -4.29 2.86 -3.72
CA ALA A 80 -4.50 1.94 -4.83
C ALA A 80 -5.81 1.14 -4.65
N LYS A 81 -6.06 0.65 -3.44
CA LYS A 81 -7.29 -0.09 -3.12
C LYS A 81 -8.53 0.77 -3.27
N ALA A 82 -8.52 2.00 -2.75
CA ALA A 82 -9.63 2.93 -2.89
C ALA A 82 -9.88 3.29 -4.36
N ALA A 83 -8.82 3.52 -5.14
CA ALA A 83 -8.94 3.76 -6.57
C ALA A 83 -9.52 2.55 -7.32
N LEU A 84 -9.12 1.33 -6.96
CA LEU A 84 -9.61 0.08 -7.55
C LEU A 84 -11.08 -0.20 -7.18
N ASP A 85 -11.50 0.15 -5.96
CA ASP A 85 -12.87 -0.02 -5.49
C ASP A 85 -13.85 0.96 -6.14
N ASN A 86 -13.35 2.05 -6.73
CA ASN A 86 -14.20 2.99 -7.44
C ASN A 86 -14.80 2.32 -8.68
N PRO A 87 -16.13 2.27 -8.82
CA PRO A 87 -16.79 1.57 -9.93
C PRO A 87 -16.50 2.19 -11.31
N LYS A 88 -16.00 3.43 -11.36
CA LYS A 88 -15.59 4.09 -12.60
C LYS A 88 -14.19 3.65 -13.06
N THR A 89 -13.39 3.01 -12.21
CA THR A 89 -12.05 2.54 -12.56
C THR A 89 -12.12 1.31 -13.45
N GLY A 90 -11.61 1.44 -14.68
CA GLY A 90 -11.47 0.31 -15.61
C GLY A 90 -10.13 -0.40 -15.46
N LYS A 91 -9.06 0.36 -15.26
CA LYS A 91 -7.70 -0.15 -15.05
C LYS A 91 -6.96 0.74 -14.06
N LEU A 92 -6.14 0.10 -13.23
CA LEU A 92 -5.26 0.74 -12.28
C LEU A 92 -3.81 0.34 -12.55
N THR A 93 -2.92 1.31 -12.65
CA THR A 93 -1.46 1.08 -12.62
C THR A 93 -0.89 1.79 -11.41
N VAL A 94 -0.17 1.05 -10.57
CA VAL A 94 0.57 1.60 -9.44
C VAL A 94 2.05 1.62 -9.79
N LEU A 95 2.66 2.79 -9.72
CA LEU A 95 4.10 2.99 -9.94
C LEU A 95 4.78 3.21 -8.60
N ASP A 96 5.79 2.42 -8.26
CA ASP A 96 6.61 2.64 -7.07
C ASP A 96 8.09 2.51 -7.44
N THR A 97 8.93 3.33 -6.82
CA THR A 97 10.39 3.35 -7.03
C THR A 97 11.11 2.31 -6.17
N LEU A 98 10.43 1.74 -5.16
CA LEU A 98 10.97 0.74 -4.25
C LEU A 98 10.46 -0.66 -4.65
N PRO A 99 11.27 -1.48 -5.36
CA PRO A 99 10.85 -2.83 -5.73
C PRO A 99 10.54 -3.71 -4.52
N GLU A 100 11.16 -3.46 -3.36
CA GLU A 100 10.90 -4.16 -2.11
C GLU A 100 9.45 -4.01 -1.66
N VAL A 101 8.86 -2.82 -1.81
CA VAL A 101 7.46 -2.57 -1.43
C VAL A 101 6.53 -3.37 -2.34
N ILE A 102 6.82 -3.40 -3.65
CA ILE A 102 6.05 -4.20 -4.62
C ILE A 102 6.14 -5.70 -4.29
N GLU A 103 7.34 -6.20 -4.00
CA GLU A 103 7.56 -7.59 -3.60
C GLU A 103 6.76 -7.96 -2.35
N TRP A 104 6.67 -7.08 -1.35
CA TRP A 104 5.89 -7.35 -0.14
C TRP A 104 4.39 -7.52 -0.40
N HIS A 105 3.82 -6.76 -1.34
CA HIS A 105 2.44 -6.95 -1.79
C HIS A 105 2.28 -8.28 -2.53
N GLN A 106 3.19 -8.58 -3.45
CA GLN A 106 3.15 -9.81 -4.26
C GLN A 106 3.33 -11.08 -3.42
N GLN A 107 4.07 -11.00 -2.32
CA GLN A 107 4.30 -12.11 -1.39
C GLN A 107 3.19 -12.25 -0.33
N GLY A 108 2.19 -11.36 -0.32
CA GLY A 108 1.11 -11.38 0.66
C GLY A 108 1.57 -11.04 2.09
N LEU A 109 2.68 -10.31 2.24
CA LEU A 109 3.13 -9.85 3.57
C LEU A 109 2.24 -8.74 4.13
N LEU A 110 1.57 -8.00 3.24
CA LEU A 110 0.66 -6.91 3.55
C LEU A 110 -0.80 -7.36 3.40
N PRO A 111 -1.74 -6.82 4.22
CA PRO A 111 -3.15 -7.22 4.17
C PRO A 111 -3.82 -7.05 2.80
N LEU A 112 -3.42 -6.02 2.05
CA LEU A 112 -3.95 -5.72 0.72
C LEU A 112 -3.17 -6.40 -0.42
N GLY A 113 -2.11 -7.16 -0.10
CA GLY A 113 -1.20 -7.75 -1.08
C GLY A 113 -1.90 -8.66 -2.08
N ASP A 114 -2.74 -9.58 -1.59
CA ASP A 114 -3.50 -10.51 -2.44
C ASP A 114 -4.53 -9.79 -3.31
N GLN A 115 -5.18 -8.77 -2.76
CA GLN A 115 -6.22 -8.01 -3.46
C GLN A 115 -5.62 -7.16 -4.59
N LEU A 116 -4.49 -6.49 -4.34
CA LEU A 116 -3.87 -5.64 -5.36
C LEU A 116 -3.06 -6.44 -6.38
N SER A 117 -2.32 -7.46 -5.93
CA SER A 117 -1.40 -8.19 -6.82
C SER A 117 -2.10 -9.20 -7.74
N ASN A 118 -3.28 -9.70 -7.35
CA ASN A 118 -4.02 -10.69 -8.13
C ASN A 118 -5.25 -10.12 -8.84
N ASP A 119 -5.58 -8.84 -8.67
CA ASP A 119 -6.67 -8.22 -9.40
C ASP A 119 -6.28 -8.02 -10.87
N PRO A 120 -7.05 -8.55 -11.83
CA PRO A 120 -6.70 -8.46 -13.25
C PRO A 120 -6.72 -7.04 -13.81
N CYS A 121 -7.39 -6.10 -13.13
CA CYS A 121 -7.45 -4.69 -13.49
C CYS A 121 -6.33 -3.87 -12.81
N CYS A 122 -5.55 -4.47 -11.90
CA CYS A 122 -4.45 -3.80 -11.21
C CYS A 122 -3.08 -4.29 -11.71
N ALA A 123 -2.18 -3.35 -12.03
CA ALA A 123 -0.81 -3.65 -12.36
C ALA A 123 0.14 -2.89 -11.42
N LEU A 124 1.01 -3.63 -10.72
CA LEU A 124 2.09 -3.07 -9.92
C LEU A 124 3.35 -3.00 -10.78
N VAL A 125 3.91 -1.80 -10.94
CA VAL A 125 5.03 -1.54 -11.85
C VAL A 125 6.14 -0.83 -11.08
N HIS A 126 7.35 -1.36 -11.17
CA HIS A 126 8.55 -0.68 -10.66
C HIS A 126 9.00 0.39 -11.67
N GLY A 127 9.09 1.65 -11.22
CA GLY A 127 9.50 2.78 -12.07
C GLY A 127 9.53 4.11 -11.32
N ASP A 128 10.12 5.12 -11.97
CA ASP A 128 10.22 6.54 -11.54
C ASP A 128 9.64 7.44 -12.64
#